data_AF-A0A7X5XPZ3-F1
#
_entry.id   AF-A0A7X5XPZ3-F1
#
_cell.length_a   1.000
_cell.length_b   1.000
_cell.length_c   1.000
_cell.angle_alpha   90.00
_cell.angle_beta   90.00
_cell.angle_gamma   90.00
#
_symmetry.space_group_name_H-M   'P 1'
#
loop_
_entity.id
_entity.type
_entity.pdbx_description
1 polymer ?
#
loop_
_entity_poly.entity_id
_entity_poly.type
_entity_poly.pdbx_seq_one_letter_code
_entity_poly.pdbx_strand_id
1 'polypeptide(L)' 'MQVSMLSVAIAAATLFGVAELANWRRNNRRDVDNVGFMPWRGIALASAAVALFAAAFWLGGR' A
#
# COMPACT_ATOMS: atom_id res chain seq x y z
N MET A 1 -8.97 -6.72 21.95
CA MET A 1 -7.65 -6.30 21.41
C MET A 1 -7.81 -4.87 20.90
N GLN A 2 -7.11 -3.90 21.48
CA GLN A 2 -7.19 -2.49 21.05
C GLN A 2 -6.19 -2.25 19.92
N VAL A 3 -6.69 -1.94 18.72
CA VAL A 3 -5.85 -1.66 17.54
C VAL A 3 -5.36 -0.22 17.62
N SER A 4 -4.04 -0.01 17.54
CA SER A 4 -3.42 1.32 17.55
C SER A 4 -3.38 1.91 16.14
N MET A 5 -3.66 3.19 15.98
CA MET A 5 -3.56 3.87 14.68
C MET A 5 -2.16 3.79 14.07
N LEU A 6 -1.11 3.74 14.90
CA LEU A 6 0.26 3.50 14.43
C LEU A 6 0.44 2.10 13.84
N SER A 7 -0.19 1.08 14.42
CA SER A 7 -0.16 -0.28 13.86
C SER A 7 -0.89 -0.37 12.52
N VAL A 8 -1.99 0.39 12.35
CA VAL A 8 -2.71 0.52 11.08
C VAL A 8 -1.83 1.21 10.03
N ALA A 9 -1.14 2.29 10.41
CA ALA A 9 -0.24 3.01 9.51
C ALA A 9 0.91 2.12 9.00
N ILE A 10 1.54 1.33 9.89
CA ILE A 10 2.62 0.40 9.53
C ILE A 10 2.12 -0.71 8.60
N ALA A 11 0.96 -1.30 8.90
CA ALA A 11 0.39 -2.34 8.05
C ALA A 11 0.04 -1.80 6.65
N ALA A 12 -0.56 -0.61 6.59
CA ALA A 12 -0.90 0.06 5.33
C ALA A 12 0.36 0.42 4.52
N ALA A 13 1.41 0.93 5.16
CA ALA A 13 2.69 1.21 4.50
C ALA A 13 3.35 -0.07 3.95
N THR A 14 3.22 -1.19 4.66
CA THR A 14 3.73 -2.49 4.20
C THR A 14 2.98 -2.95 2.95
N LEU A 15 1.64 -2.86 2.96
CA LEU A 15 0.80 -3.19 1.81
C LEU A 15 1.11 -2.30 0.58
N PHE A 16 1.35 -1.01 0.80
CA PHE A 16 1.81 -0.09 -0.25
C PHE A 16 3.12 -0.56 -0.88
N GLY A 17 4.11 -0.88 -0.04
CA GLY A 17 5.41 -1.38 -0.52
C GLY A 17 5.29 -2.68 -1.32
N VAL A 18 4.45 -3.62 -0.88
CA VAL A 18 4.20 -4.88 -1.59
C VAL A 18 3.51 -4.62 -2.94
N ALA A 19 2.52 -3.73 -2.97
CA ALA A 19 1.81 -3.38 -4.20
C ALA A 19 2.75 -2.75 -5.24
N GLU A 20 3.64 -1.84 -4.81
CA GLU A 20 4.59 -1.19 -5.71
C GLU A 20 5.70 -2.15 -6.15
N LEU A 21 6.18 -3.02 -5.26
CA LEU A 21 7.13 -4.07 -5.63
C LEU A 21 6.54 -5.04 -6.66
N ALA A 22 5.28 -5.43 -6.50
CA ALA A 22 4.57 -6.26 -7.45
C ALA A 22 4.38 -5.55 -8.81
N ASN A 23 4.08 -4.25 -8.78
CA ASN A 23 3.99 -3.41 -9.97
C ASN A 23 5.35 -3.27 -10.69
N TRP A 24 6.43 -3.05 -9.96
CA TRP A 24 7.79 -3.01 -10.51
C TRP A 24 8.19 -4.36 -11.12
N ARG A 25 7.91 -5.48 -10.42
CA ARG A 25 8.13 -6.83 -10.97
C ARG A 25 7.28 -7.11 -12.20
N ARG A 26 6.10 -6.52 -12.34
CA ARG A 26 5.26 -6.61 -13.54
C ARG A 26 5.86 -5.81 -14.68
N ASN A 27 6.30 -4.58 -14.41
CA ASN A 27 6.83 -3.67 -15.42
C ASN A 27 8.22 -4.08 -15.93
N ASN A 28 8.99 -4.85 -15.14
CA ASN A 28 10.31 -5.37 -15.53
C ASN A 28 10.24 -6.75 -16.23
N ARG A 29 9.05 -7.23 -16.62
CA ARG A 29 8.91 -8.46 -17.42
C ARG A 29 9.04 -8.11 -18.90
N ARG A 30 9.74 -8.98 -19.63
CA ARG A 30 9.92 -8.88 -21.09
C ARG A 30 8.62 -9.14 -21.87
N ASP A 31 7.63 -9.77 -21.23
CA ASP A 31 6.35 -10.15 -21.82
C ASP A 31 5.22 -9.46 -21.04
N VAL A 32 4.79 -8.31 -21.56
CA VAL A 32 3.80 -7.40 -20.93
C VAL A 32 2.36 -7.74 -21.33
N ASP A 33 2.16 -8.64 -22.29
CA ASP A 33 0.85 -9.01 -22.80
C ASP A 33 0.23 -10.19 -22.02
N ASN A 34 1.06 -10.99 -21.34
CA ASN A 34 0.61 -12.12 -20.51
C ASN A 34 0.49 -11.76 -19.01
N VAL A 35 -0.03 -10.58 -18.70
CA VAL A 35 -0.30 -10.15 -17.33
C VAL A 35 -1.76 -9.75 -17.21
N GLY A 36 -2.57 -10.61 -16.59
CA GLY A 36 -3.98 -10.34 -16.31
C GLY A 36 -4.20 -8.98 -15.63
N PHE A 37 -5.36 -8.38 -15.83
CA PHE A 37 -5.67 -7.04 -15.32
C PHE A 37 -5.68 -7.06 -13.78
N MET A 38 -4.64 -6.51 -13.15
CA MET A 38 -4.50 -6.45 -11.70
C MET A 38 -4.17 -5.00 -11.33
N PRO A 39 -5.05 -4.29 -10.59
CA PRO A 39 -4.94 -2.86 -10.36
C PRO A 39 -3.95 -2.54 -9.23
N TRP A 40 -2.69 -2.97 -9.36
CA TRP A 40 -1.64 -2.78 -8.36
C TRP A 40 -1.47 -1.32 -7.95
N ARG A 41 -1.55 -0.40 -8.92
CA ARG A 41 -1.51 1.05 -8.66
C ARG A 41 -2.69 1.54 -7.81
N GLY A 42 -3.87 0.94 -7.99
CA GLY A 42 -5.06 1.26 -7.19
C GLY A 42 -4.90 0.81 -5.73
N ILE A 43 -4.36 -0.39 -5.53
CA ILE A 43 -4.04 -0.91 -4.19
C ILE A 43 -2.99 -0.03 -3.52
N ALA A 44 -1.93 0.34 -4.24
CA ALA A 44 -0.90 1.24 -3.73
C ALA A 44 -1.51 2.59 -3.31
N LEU A 45 -2.34 3.22 -4.16
CA LEU A 45 -2.96 4.50 -3.84
C LEU A 45 -3.84 4.42 -2.57
N ALA A 46 -4.66 3.37 -2.45
CA ALA A 46 -5.50 3.15 -1.29
C ALA A 46 -4.68 2.89 -0.01
N SER A 47 -3.64 2.06 -0.10
CA SER A 47 -2.73 1.80 1.02
C SER A 47 -1.98 3.05 1.47
N ALA A 48 -1.52 3.88 0.54
CA ALA A 48 -0.88 5.16 0.86
C ALA A 48 -1.85 6.12 1.58
N ALA A 49 -3.09 6.23 1.10
CA ALA A 49 -4.10 7.06 1.75
C ALA A 49 -4.34 6.60 3.20
N VAL A 50 -4.56 5.30 3.42
CA VAL A 50 -4.77 4.76 4.78
C VAL A 50 -3.55 4.99 5.67
N ALA A 51 -2.34 4.79 5.14
CA ALA A 51 -1.11 5.02 5.90
C ALA A 51 -0.97 6.47 6.35
N LEU A 52 -1.21 7.42 5.43
CA LEU A 52 -1.14 8.85 5.72
C LEU A 52 -2.23 9.29 6.71
N PHE A 53 -3.47 8.83 6.53
CA PHE A 53 -4.55 9.14 7.47
C PHE A 53 -4.28 8.57 8.87
N ALA A 54 -3.91 7.29 8.96
CA ALA A 54 -3.64 6.66 10.25
C ALA A 54 -2.45 7.31 10.97
N ALA A 55 -1.40 7.70 10.24
CA ALA A 55 -0.27 8.45 10.78
C ALA A 55 -0.71 9.85 11.26
N ALA A 56 -1.52 10.57 10.48
CA ALA A 56 -2.02 11.89 10.86
C ALA A 56 -2.90 11.84 12.12
N PHE A 57 -3.80 10.87 12.24
CA PHE A 57 -4.63 10.68 13.43
C PHE A 57 -3.82 10.28 14.66
N TRP A 58 -2.76 9.49 14.49
CA TRP A 58 -1.86 9.16 15.58
C TRP A 58 -1.04 10.36 16.05
N LEU A 59 -0.56 11.20 15.12
CA LEU A 59 0.19 12.42 15.45
C LEU A 59 -0.68 13.51 16.06
N GLY A 60 -1.93 13.67 15.58
CA GLY A 60 -2.86 14.69 16.06
C GLY A 60 -3.66 14.29 17.31
N GLY A 61 -3.76 13.00 17.60
CA GLY A 61 -4.46 12.45 18.78
C GLY A 61 -3.54 12.07 19.95
N ARG A 62 -2.25 12.39 19.85
CA ARG A 62 -1.23 12.20 20.89
C ARG A 62 -0.92 13.52 21.57
#